data_AF-A0A8T7CJV1-F1
#
_entry.id   AF-A0A8T7CJV1-F1
#
_cell.length_a   1.000
_cell.length_b   1.000
_cell.length_c   1.000
_cell.angle_alpha   90.00
_cell.angle_beta   90.00
_cell.angle_gamma   90.00
#
_symmetry.space_group_name_H-M   'P 1'
#
loop_
_entity.id
_entity.type
_entity.pdbx_description
1 polymer ?
#
loop_
_entity_poly.entity_id
_entity_poly.type
_entity_poly.pdbx_seq_one_letter_code
_entity_poly.pdbx_strand_id
1 'polypeptide(L)'
;MRISDSRYARERRQFELAMRMIAYEARTCTIRTCTGLSDDRIRKIYTTYFKEEPLMQVRRQRGKPPSRISVYVKSALHQSESSTLGLLYVSAGLILLRAGKSPELLIARSTVKFGQRFCLAYDMYCLLHPARRICFER
;
A
#
# COMPACT_ATOMS: atom_id res chain seq x y z
N MET A 1 -11.24 -30.40 3.37
CA MET A 1 -11.03 -28.99 2.97
C MET A 1 -11.13 -28.91 1.45
N ARG A 2 -12.23 -28.39 0.88
CA ARG A 2 -12.44 -28.39 -0.59
C ARG A 2 -11.48 -27.38 -1.23
N ILE A 3 -10.78 -27.81 -2.28
CA ILE A 3 -9.82 -26.98 -3.03
C ILE A 3 -10.46 -25.66 -3.50
N SER A 4 -11.77 -25.69 -3.78
CA SER A 4 -12.61 -24.52 -4.11
C SER A 4 -12.55 -23.42 -3.05
N ASP A 5 -12.71 -23.76 -1.76
CA ASP A 5 -12.76 -22.77 -0.67
C ASP A 5 -11.43 -22.03 -0.50
N SER A 6 -10.32 -22.74 -0.68
CA SER A 6 -8.97 -22.16 -0.60
C SER A 6 -8.70 -21.15 -1.72
N ARG A 7 -9.23 -21.42 -2.93
CA ARG A 7 -9.14 -20.52 -4.08
C ARG A 7 -9.99 -19.27 -3.87
N TYR A 8 -11.26 -19.45 -3.46
CA TYR A 8 -12.15 -18.32 -3.17
C TYR A 8 -11.59 -17.43 -2.07
N ALA A 9 -11.06 -18.01 -0.98
CA ALA A 9 -10.45 -17.24 0.10
C ALA A 9 -9.25 -16.41 -0.37
N ARG A 10 -8.43 -16.96 -1.27
CA ARG A 10 -7.30 -16.22 -1.86
C ARG A 10 -7.78 -15.08 -2.75
N GLU A 11 -8.71 -15.33 -3.65
CA GLU A 11 -9.24 -14.30 -4.56
C GLU A 11 -9.93 -13.17 -3.79
N ARG A 12 -10.67 -13.50 -2.72
CA ARG A 12 -11.28 -12.53 -1.82
C ARG A 12 -10.23 -11.63 -1.15
N ARG A 13 -9.14 -12.20 -0.62
CA ARG A 13 -8.06 -11.40 -0.02
C ARG A 13 -7.37 -10.48 -1.03
N GLN A 14 -7.18 -10.93 -2.27
CA GLN A 14 -6.62 -10.10 -3.34
C GLN A 14 -7.54 -8.94 -3.68
N PHE A 15 -8.85 -9.20 -3.75
CA PHE A 15 -9.87 -8.19 -4.00
C PHE A 15 -9.97 -7.16 -2.86
N GLU A 16 -10.07 -7.61 -1.61
CA GLU A 16 -10.14 -6.73 -0.44
C GLU A 16 -8.88 -5.84 -0.33
N LEU A 17 -7.70 -6.42 -0.59
CA LEU A 17 -6.45 -5.65 -0.64
C LEU A 17 -6.47 -4.62 -1.77
N ALA A 18 -6.93 -4.98 -2.96
CA ALA A 18 -7.03 -4.06 -4.10
C ALA A 18 -7.96 -2.88 -3.78
N MET A 19 -9.12 -3.14 -3.17
CA MET A 19 -10.06 -2.10 -2.74
C MET A 19 -9.38 -1.09 -1.80
N ARG A 20 -8.68 -1.57 -0.78
CA ARG A 20 -7.94 -0.70 0.16
C ARG A 20 -6.86 0.12 -0.53
N MET A 21 -6.06 -0.51 -1.37
CA MET A 21 -5.00 0.21 -2.09
C MET A 21 -5.56 1.24 -3.08
N ILE A 22 -6.69 0.96 -3.73
CA ILE A 22 -7.38 1.95 -4.57
C ILE A 22 -7.85 3.12 -3.71
N ALA A 23 -8.44 2.87 -2.54
CA ALA A 23 -8.87 3.92 -1.62
C ALA A 23 -7.72 4.85 -1.18
N TYR A 24 -6.49 4.33 -1.04
CA TYR A 24 -5.29 5.16 -0.79
C TYR A 24 -4.67 5.78 -2.05
N GLU A 25 -5.37 5.75 -3.18
CA GLU A 25 -4.92 6.28 -4.47
C GLU A 25 -3.65 5.62 -5.03
N ALA A 26 -3.40 4.35 -4.70
CA ALA A 26 -2.24 3.62 -5.21
C ALA A 26 -2.27 3.50 -6.75
N ARG A 27 -1.09 3.51 -7.37
CA ARG A 27 -0.93 3.26 -8.81
C ARG A 27 -1.24 1.81 -9.14
N THR A 28 -1.72 1.58 -10.37
CA THR A 28 -2.03 0.23 -10.87
C THR A 28 -0.85 -0.73 -10.74
N CYS A 29 0.37 -0.26 -11.01
CA CYS A 29 1.57 -1.11 -10.92
C CYS A 29 1.80 -1.61 -9.49
N THR A 30 1.66 -0.75 -8.48
CA THR A 30 1.82 -1.11 -7.07
C THR A 30 0.72 -2.06 -6.61
N ILE A 31 -0.53 -1.78 -7.00
CA ILE A 31 -1.68 -2.66 -6.74
C ILE A 31 -1.42 -4.04 -7.36
N ARG A 32 -0.98 -4.11 -8.62
CA ARG A 32 -0.64 -5.36 -9.30
C ARG A 32 0.47 -6.12 -8.57
N THR A 33 1.55 -5.45 -8.20
CA THR A 33 2.69 -6.08 -7.49
C THR A 33 2.24 -6.67 -6.15
N CYS A 34 1.36 -5.98 -5.41
CA CYS A 34 0.91 -6.44 -4.10
C CYS A 34 -0.20 -7.49 -4.19
N THR A 35 -1.12 -7.39 -5.15
CA THR A 35 -2.31 -8.26 -5.23
C THR A 35 -2.13 -9.43 -6.18
N GLY A 36 -1.27 -9.30 -7.21
CA GLY A 36 -1.16 -10.24 -8.32
C GLY A 36 -2.35 -10.23 -9.29
N LEU A 37 -3.23 -9.22 -9.20
CA LEU A 37 -4.34 -9.04 -10.14
C LEU A 37 -3.84 -8.43 -11.46
N SER A 38 -4.51 -8.76 -12.57
CA SER A 38 -4.25 -8.10 -13.86
C SER A 38 -4.73 -6.65 -13.85
N ASP A 39 -4.13 -5.82 -14.70
CA ASP A 39 -4.52 -4.41 -14.87
C ASP A 39 -6.02 -4.28 -15.23
N ASP A 40 -6.56 -5.19 -16.02
CA ASP A 40 -7.98 -5.21 -16.38
C ASP A 40 -8.88 -5.52 -15.19
N ARG A 41 -8.49 -6.47 -14.33
CA ARG A 41 -9.25 -6.78 -13.12
C ARG A 41 -9.22 -5.61 -12.14
N ILE A 42 -8.07 -4.94 -11.98
CA ILE A 42 -7.94 -3.72 -11.18
C ILE A 42 -8.81 -2.59 -11.75
N ARG A 43 -8.82 -2.41 -13.09
CA ARG A 43 -9.67 -1.42 -13.76
C ARG A 43 -11.15 -1.70 -13.53
N LYS A 44 -11.57 -2.98 -13.62
CA LYS A 44 -12.96 -3.38 -13.35
C LYS A 44 -13.36 -3.04 -11.91
N ILE A 45 -12.51 -3.34 -10.93
CA ILE A 45 -12.76 -2.99 -9.53
C ILE A 45 -12.93 -1.46 -9.37
N TYR A 46 -12.02 -0.67 -9.95
CA TYR A 46 -12.14 0.79 -9.89
C TYR A 46 -13.43 1.32 -10.51
N THR A 47 -13.77 0.86 -11.72
CA THR A 47 -14.98 1.33 -12.41
C THR A 47 -16.24 0.96 -11.64
N THR A 48 -16.34 -0.28 -11.15
CA THR A 48 -17.55 -0.78 -10.48
C THR A 48 -17.76 -0.16 -9.10
N TYR A 49 -16.70 0.09 -8.32
CA TYR A 49 -16.85 0.47 -6.91
C TYR A 49 -16.47 1.92 -6.59
N PHE A 50 -15.67 2.59 -7.44
CA PHE A 50 -15.15 3.94 -7.13
C PHE A 50 -15.56 5.00 -8.16
N LYS A 51 -15.82 4.61 -9.42
CA LYS A 51 -16.18 5.58 -10.46
C LYS A 51 -17.64 6.03 -10.35
N GLU A 52 -18.53 5.09 -10.02
CA GLU A 52 -19.97 5.31 -9.99
C GLU A 52 -20.47 5.78 -8.62
N GLU A 53 -19.67 5.64 -7.56
CA GLU A 53 -20.00 6.11 -6.22
C GLU A 53 -19.43 7.51 -5.93
N PRO A 54 -20.29 8.54 -5.76
CA PRO A 54 -19.84 9.92 -5.53
C PRO A 54 -19.10 10.10 -4.19
N LEU A 55 -19.46 9.31 -3.18
CA LEU A 55 -18.87 9.34 -1.84
C LEU A 55 -17.46 8.72 -1.79
N MET A 56 -17.12 7.88 -2.77
CA MET A 56 -15.83 7.18 -2.85
C MET A 56 -14.97 7.66 -4.03
N GLN A 57 -15.15 8.91 -4.46
CA GLN A 57 -14.42 9.42 -5.62
C GLN A 57 -12.92 9.56 -5.32
N VAL A 58 -12.15 8.57 -5.76
CA VAL A 58 -10.70 8.46 -5.58
C VAL A 58 -9.98 9.01 -6.81
N ARG A 59 -8.98 9.88 -6.62
CA ARG A 59 -8.18 10.37 -7.73
C ARG A 59 -7.18 9.30 -8.18
N ARG A 60 -7.20 8.98 -9.47
CA ARG A 60 -6.22 8.04 -10.04
C ARG A 60 -4.88 8.73 -10.31
N GLN A 61 -3.86 8.33 -9.56
CA GLN A 61 -2.48 8.74 -9.81
C GLN A 61 -1.97 8.13 -11.12
N ARG A 62 -1.37 8.97 -11.98
CA ARG A 62 -0.76 8.57 -13.27
C ARG A 62 0.69 9.03 -13.36
N GLY A 63 1.44 8.41 -14.27
CA GLY A 63 2.84 8.71 -14.50
C GLY A 63 3.81 7.95 -13.61
N LYS A 64 5.11 8.24 -13.76
CA LYS A 64 6.20 7.55 -13.06
C LYS A 64 6.02 7.63 -11.53
N PRO A 65 6.34 6.55 -10.78
CA PRO A 65 6.37 6.61 -9.33
C PRO A 65 7.39 7.66 -8.87
N PRO A 66 7.14 8.34 -7.75
CA PRO A 66 8.09 9.29 -7.21
C PRO A 66 9.37 8.55 -6.84
N SER A 67 10.51 9.12 -7.22
CA SER A 67 11.84 8.54 -6.99
C SER A 67 12.75 9.46 -6.18
N ARG A 68 12.26 10.64 -5.79
CA ARG A 68 13.08 11.67 -5.13
C ARG A 68 13.02 11.50 -3.62
N ILE A 69 14.12 11.02 -3.04
CA ILE A 69 14.31 10.87 -1.59
C ILE A 69 14.12 12.21 -0.86
N SER A 70 14.45 13.33 -1.51
CA SER A 70 14.33 14.66 -0.92
C SER A 70 12.93 15.00 -0.40
N VAL A 71 11.87 14.38 -0.93
CA VAL A 71 10.49 14.60 -0.45
C VAL A 71 10.33 14.23 1.04
N TYR A 72 11.05 13.20 1.49
CA TYR A 72 10.98 12.69 2.86
C TYR A 72 11.76 13.55 3.88
N VAL A 73 12.74 14.33 3.41
CA VAL A 73 13.68 15.06 4.29
C VAL A 73 13.67 16.58 4.09
N LYS A 74 12.84 17.12 3.19
CA LYS A 74 12.83 18.56 2.86
C LYS A 74 12.42 19.50 4.01
N SER A 75 11.84 18.99 5.10
CA SER A 75 11.46 19.78 6.27
C SER A 75 11.40 18.89 7.51
N ALA A 76 11.54 19.48 8.70
CA ALA A 76 11.45 18.74 9.97
C ALA A 76 10.14 17.93 10.10
N LEU A 77 9.02 18.47 9.61
CA LEU A 77 7.74 17.78 9.64
C LEU A 77 7.68 16.58 8.69
N HIS A 78 8.20 16.72 7.47
CA HIS A 78 8.33 15.57 6.55
C HIS A 78 9.26 14.51 7.12
N GLN A 79 10.35 14.92 7.76
CA GLN A 79 11.29 14.00 8.39
C GLN A 79 10.65 13.25 9.57
N SER A 80 9.86 13.92 10.40
CA SER A 80 9.11 13.32 11.50
C SER A 80 8.06 12.31 11.01
N GLU A 81 7.27 12.68 10.01
CA GLU A 81 6.29 11.79 9.37
C GLU A 81 6.98 10.57 8.74
N SER A 82 8.09 10.79 8.03
CA SER A 82 8.89 9.74 7.39
C SER A 82 9.50 8.78 8.41
N SER A 83 9.98 9.31 9.53
CA SER A 83 10.54 8.52 10.63
C SER A 83 9.47 7.65 11.27
N THR A 84 8.26 8.19 11.45
CA THR A 84 7.13 7.43 11.97
C THR A 84 6.72 6.32 11.00
N LEU A 85 6.61 6.62 9.70
CA LEU A 85 6.36 5.60 8.67
C LEU A 85 7.43 4.51 8.64
N GLY A 86 8.71 4.90 8.72
CA GLY A 86 9.83 3.96 8.79
C GLY A 86 9.71 3.01 9.99
N LEU A 87 9.41 3.55 11.17
CA LEU A 87 9.17 2.75 12.37
C LEU A 87 7.97 1.80 12.19
N LEU A 88 6.85 2.29 11.65
CA LEU A 88 5.68 1.45 11.38
C LEU A 88 5.97 0.33 10.39
N TYR A 89 6.81 0.55 9.38
CA TYR A 89 7.23 -0.50 8.46
C TYR A 89 8.12 -1.55 9.12
N VAL A 90 8.99 -1.14 10.04
CA VAL A 90 9.78 -2.08 10.85
C VAL A 90 8.87 -2.89 11.76
N SER A 91 7.96 -2.24 12.48
CA SER A 91 6.98 -2.89 13.37
C SER A 91 6.03 -3.84 12.62
N ALA A 92 5.64 -3.49 11.39
CA ALA A 92 4.83 -4.35 10.53
C ALA A 92 5.61 -5.52 9.91
N GLY A 93 6.93 -5.59 10.13
CA GLY A 93 7.81 -6.63 9.57
C GLY A 93 7.95 -6.53 8.05
N LEU A 94 7.97 -5.30 7.52
CA LEU A 94 8.27 -4.99 6.12
C LEU A 94 9.74 -4.65 5.92
N ILE A 95 10.37 -4.05 6.93
CA ILE A 95 11.79 -3.69 6.92
C ILE A 95 12.46 -4.39 8.10
N LEU A 96 13.59 -5.04 7.83
CA LEU A 96 14.46 -5.59 8.86
C LEU A 96 15.64 -4.63 9.10
N LEU A 97 15.77 -4.18 10.33
CA LEU A 97 16.94 -3.44 10.81
C LEU A 97 17.86 -4.41 11.54
N ARG A 98 19.13 -4.45 11.14
CA ARG A 98 20.20 -5.22 11.80
C ARG A 98 21.34 -4.27 12.11
N ALA A 99 21.91 -4.38 13.32
CA ALA A 99 23.04 -3.55 13.73
C ALA A 99 24.20 -3.68 12.73
N GLY A 100 24.74 -2.54 12.28
CA GLY A 100 25.86 -2.48 11.34
C GLY A 100 25.54 -2.91 9.90
N LYS A 101 24.26 -3.14 9.55
CA LYS A 101 23.85 -3.53 8.18
C LYS A 101 22.84 -2.55 7.60
N SER A 102 22.81 -2.49 6.27
CA SER A 102 21.77 -1.78 5.54
C SER A 102 20.39 -2.39 5.81
N PRO A 103 19.32 -1.59 5.84
CA PRO A 103 17.96 -2.09 5.97
C PRO A 103 17.63 -3.07 4.84
N GLU A 104 17.02 -4.21 5.18
CA GLU A 104 16.59 -5.23 4.21
C GLU A 104 15.07 -5.20 4.06
N LEU A 105 14.56 -5.17 2.82
CA LEU A 105 13.13 -5.29 2.55
C LEU A 105 12.69 -6.74 2.71
N LEU A 106 11.77 -6.98 3.63
CA LEU A 106 11.18 -8.29 3.84
C LEU A 106 9.99 -8.50 2.89
N ILE A 107 10.29 -8.95 1.67
CA ILE A 107 9.25 -9.38 0.74
C ILE A 107 8.68 -10.69 1.28
N ALA A 108 7.42 -10.64 1.73
CA ALA A 108 6.73 -11.84 2.21
C ALA A 108 6.65 -12.88 1.08
N ARG A 109 6.72 -14.17 1.42
CA ARG A 109 6.49 -15.29 0.48
C ARG A 109 5.19 -15.16 -0.31
N SER A 110 4.22 -14.40 0.22
CA SER A 110 2.99 -14.01 -0.45
C SER A 110 2.97 -12.49 -0.61
N THR A 111 2.93 -12.02 -1.86
CA THR A 111 2.78 -10.59 -2.21
C THR A 111 1.53 -9.97 -1.57
N VAL A 112 0.45 -10.75 -1.44
CA VAL A 112 -0.79 -10.32 -0.77
C VAL A 112 -0.55 -10.03 0.70
N LYS A 113 0.19 -10.90 1.42
CA LYS A 113 0.52 -10.66 2.83
C LYS A 113 1.42 -9.43 2.98
N PHE A 114 2.34 -9.22 2.05
CA PHE A 114 3.16 -8.01 2.01
C PHE A 114 2.28 -6.76 1.85
N GLY A 115 1.38 -6.74 0.86
CA GLY A 115 0.46 -5.63 0.65
C GLY A 115 -0.48 -5.38 1.83
N GLN A 116 -0.95 -6.44 2.49
CA GLN A 116 -1.78 -6.30 3.70
C GLN A 116 -1.02 -5.62 4.85
N ARG A 117 0.24 -6.00 5.09
CA ARG A 117 1.11 -5.35 6.08
C ARG A 117 1.41 -3.90 5.70
N PHE A 118 1.61 -3.65 4.41
CA PHE A 118 1.84 -2.30 3.88
C PHE A 118 0.64 -1.39 4.10
N CYS A 119 -0.57 -1.83 3.75
CA CYS A 119 -1.79 -1.09 4.04
C CYS A 119 -2.02 -0.89 5.55
N LEU A 120 -1.73 -1.90 6.37
CA LEU A 120 -1.86 -1.78 7.83
C LEU A 120 -0.93 -0.70 8.40
N ALA A 121 0.33 -0.69 7.99
CA ALA A 121 1.27 0.34 8.42
C ALA A 121 0.83 1.74 7.99
N TYR A 122 0.32 1.87 6.76
CA TYR A 122 -0.17 3.16 6.27
C TYR A 122 -1.46 3.62 6.96
N ASP A 123 -2.36 2.72 7.34
CA ASP A 123 -3.53 3.07 8.15
C ASP A 123 -3.14 3.64 9.50
N MET A 124 -2.21 2.98 10.19
CA MET A 124 -1.69 3.47 11.47
C MET A 124 -1.05 4.85 11.31
N TYR A 125 -0.34 5.07 10.21
CA TYR A 125 0.20 6.38 9.89
C TYR A 125 -0.90 7.45 9.68
N CYS A 126 -1.96 7.13 8.95
CA CYS A 126 -3.08 8.06 8.73
C CYS A 126 -3.80 8.41 10.04
N LEU A 127 -3.90 7.46 10.98
CA LEU A 127 -4.46 7.69 12.31
C LEU A 127 -3.55 8.59 13.15
N LEU A 128 -2.23 8.38 13.10
CA LEU A 128 -1.25 9.18 13.84
C LEU A 128 -1.06 10.60 13.25
N HIS A 129 -1.28 10.77 11.94
CA HIS A 129 -1.09 12.02 11.22
C HIS A 129 -2.33 12.43 10.42
N PRO A 130 -3.36 13.02 11.06
CA PRO A 130 -4.57 13.46 10.35
C PRO A 130 -4.26 14.49 9.24
N ALA A 131 -3.30 15.39 9.48
CA ALA A 131 -2.78 16.36 8.52
C ALA A 131 -1.52 15.86 7.77
N ARG A 132 -1.50 14.57 7.41
CA ARG A 132 -0.40 13.90 6.69
C ARG A 132 0.03 14.63 5.42
N ARG A 133 1.33 14.64 5.16
CA ARG A 133 1.96 15.21 3.96
C ARG A 133 2.50 14.13 3.03
N ILE A 134 2.86 12.99 3.59
CA ILE A 134 3.28 11.80 2.86
C ILE A 134 2.04 11.01 2.43
N CYS A 135 1.93 10.72 1.13
CA CYS A 135 0.85 9.89 0.58
C CYS A 135 1.32 8.44 0.43
N PHE A 136 0.40 7.52 0.12
CA PHE A 136 0.65 6.08 0.06
C PHE A 136 1.86 5.64 -0.78
N GLU A 137 2.16 6.38 -1.85
CA GLU A 137 3.33 6.12 -2.71
C GLU A 137 4.34 7.26 -2.76
N ARG A 138 4.16 8.33 -1.98
CA ARG A 138 5.04 9.51 -1.96
C ARG A 138 5.84 9.61 -0.67
#